data_AF-A0A177G432-F1
#
_entry.id   AF-A0A177G432-F1
#
_cell.length_a   1.000
_cell.length_b   1.000
_cell.length_c   1.000
_cell.angle_alpha   90.00
_cell.angle_beta   90.00
_cell.angle_gamma   90.00
#
_symmetry.space_group_name_H-M   'P 1'
#
loop_
_entity.id
_entity.type
_entity.pdbx_description
1 polymer ?
#
loop_
_entity_poly.entity_id
_entity_poly.type
_entity_poly.pdbx_seq_one_letter_code
_entity_poly.pdbx_strand_id
1 'polypeptide(L)'
;MQESAPEYAWFDDGRGRQVYRRVHQPNLNRSDLPCPMLITDTIDPVQSMADGKFYSSKQALRRTYRADGNPQGKEFIEVGNDQKPHEQKRGSYVRNPEKSRDVIEKAMAAVDRGEGMQA
;
A
#
# COMPACT_ATOMS: atom_id res chain seq x y z
N MET A 1 22.77 11.92 -15.70
CA MET A 1 22.52 10.78 -16.62
C MET A 1 22.56 9.53 -15.77
N GLN A 2 21.41 8.89 -15.53
CA GLN A 2 21.37 7.61 -14.82
C GLN A 2 21.54 6.52 -15.86
N GLU A 3 22.71 5.88 -15.88
CA GLU A 3 22.97 4.71 -16.72
C GLU A 3 21.97 3.61 -16.34
N SER A 4 21.12 3.22 -17.29
CA SER A 4 20.22 2.09 -17.14
C SER A 4 21.05 0.82 -16.97
N ALA A 5 20.97 0.16 -15.82
CA ALA A 5 21.63 -1.11 -15.60
C ALA A 5 21.26 -2.11 -16.71
N PRO A 6 22.20 -2.92 -17.21
CA PRO A 6 21.94 -3.87 -18.30
C PRO A 6 20.89 -4.90 -17.86
N GLU A 7 19.88 -5.11 -18.70
CA GLU A 7 18.78 -6.05 -18.44
C GLU A 7 19.27 -7.51 -18.36
N TYR A 8 20.36 -7.84 -19.05
CA TYR A 8 20.96 -9.18 -19.12
C TYR A 8 22.50 -9.14 -19.04
N ALA A 9 23.11 -10.16 -18.42
CA ALA A 9 24.56 -10.29 -18.28
C ALA A 9 25.01 -11.76 -18.30
N TRP A 10 26.30 -11.99 -18.54
CA TRP A 10 26.96 -13.29 -18.38
C TRP A 10 27.28 -13.52 -16.90
N PHE A 11 26.92 -14.69 -16.38
CA PHE A 11 27.22 -15.12 -15.02
C PHE A 11 28.05 -16.41 -15.06
N ASP A 12 29.09 -16.48 -14.23
CA ASP A 12 29.83 -17.71 -13.98
C ASP A 12 29.07 -18.55 -12.94
N ASP A 13 28.83 -19.83 -13.24
CA ASP A 13 28.14 -20.76 -12.34
C ASP A 13 29.09 -21.44 -11.32
N GLY A 14 30.37 -21.05 -11.30
CA GLY A 14 31.39 -21.56 -10.40
C GLY A 14 31.97 -22.91 -10.82
N ARG A 15 31.56 -23.44 -11.99
CA ARG A 15 32.07 -24.70 -12.57
C ARG A 15 32.73 -24.47 -13.93
N GLY A 16 33.09 -23.21 -14.24
CA GLY A 16 33.72 -22.82 -15.50
C GLY A 16 32.74 -22.68 -16.66
N ARG A 17 31.43 -22.79 -16.41
CA ARG A 17 30.39 -22.57 -17.42
C ARG A 17 29.76 -21.20 -17.22
N GLN A 18 29.68 -20.43 -18.30
CA GLN A 18 29.01 -19.14 -18.30
C GLN A 18 27.58 -19.28 -18.81
N VAL A 19 26.65 -18.59 -18.15
CA VAL A 19 25.24 -18.53 -18.53
C VAL A 19 24.81 -17.08 -18.73
N TYR A 20 24.18 -16.79 -19.87
CA TYR A 20 23.60 -15.49 -20.15
C TYR A 20 22.17 -15.43 -19.60
N ARG A 21 21.93 -14.59 -18.59
CA ARG A 21 20.61 -14.48 -17.93
C ARG A 21 20.30 -13.04 -17.53
N ARG A 22 19.03 -12.79 -17.23
CA ARG A 22 18.53 -11.49 -16.79
C ARG A 22 19.19 -11.10 -15.47
N VAL A 23 19.65 -9.86 -15.34
CA VAL A 23 20.18 -9.33 -14.08
C VAL A 23 18.99 -9.05 -13.16
N HIS A 24 18.92 -9.73 -12.02
CA HIS A 24 17.92 -9.40 -11.01
C HIS A 24 18.26 -8.03 -10.44
N GLN A 25 17.33 -7.08 -10.50
CA GLN A 25 17.52 -5.81 -9.81
C GLN A 25 17.50 -6.09 -8.31
N PRO A 26 18.45 -5.53 -7.54
CA PRO A 26 18.45 -5.72 -6.09
C PRO A 26 17.16 -5.15 -5.53
N ASN A 27 16.43 -5.96 -4.77
CA ASN A 27 15.29 -5.46 -4.02
C ASN A 27 15.84 -4.65 -2.84
N LEU A 28 15.89 -3.32 -2.96
CA LEU A 28 16.41 -2.46 -1.88
C LEU A 28 15.67 -2.64 -0.53
N ASN A 29 14.48 -3.24 -0.54
CA ASN A 29 13.70 -3.53 0.66
C ASN A 29 14.01 -4.91 1.26
N ARG A 30 14.86 -5.74 0.65
CA ARG A 30 15.22 -7.08 1.14
C ARG A 30 16.71 -7.37 0.96
N SER A 31 17.31 -7.93 2.01
CA SER A 31 18.69 -8.43 1.96
C SER A 31 18.82 -9.59 0.96
N ASP A 32 19.95 -9.63 0.24
CA ASP A 32 20.35 -10.77 -0.61
C ASP A 32 20.72 -12.01 0.24
N LEU A 33 20.93 -11.82 1.55
CA LEU A 33 21.08 -12.92 2.50
C LEU A 33 19.69 -13.36 2.97
N PRO A 34 19.28 -14.63 2.76
CA PRO A 34 17.99 -15.13 3.20
C PRO A 34 17.97 -15.26 4.73
N CYS A 35 17.69 -14.16 5.42
CA CYS A 35 17.39 -14.17 6.84
C CYS A 35 15.86 -14.23 7.01
N PRO A 36 15.30 -15.27 7.66
CA PRO A 36 13.87 -15.34 7.90
C PRO A 36 13.44 -14.18 8.80
N MET A 37 12.37 -13.49 8.40
CA MET A 37 11.72 -12.53 9.27
C MET A 37 10.93 -13.29 10.34
N LEU A 38 11.32 -13.15 11.60
CA LEU A 38 10.62 -13.75 12.73
C LEU A 38 9.61 -12.74 13.28
N ILE A 39 8.35 -13.15 13.39
CA ILE A 39 7.30 -12.39 14.08
C ILE A 39 7.09 -13.10 15.42
N THR A 40 7.48 -12.43 16.51
CA THR A 40 7.34 -12.96 17.87
C THR A 40 5.99 -12.60 18.48
N ASP A 41 5.52 -13.44 19.41
CA ASP A 41 4.29 -13.20 20.17
C ASP A 41 4.50 -12.21 21.33
N THR A 42 5.75 -12.03 21.75
CA THR A 42 6.12 -11.11 22.84
C THR A 42 5.86 -9.67 22.47
N ILE A 43 5.20 -8.95 23.38
CA ILE A 43 4.94 -7.52 23.30
C ILE A 43 5.41 -6.85 24.60
N ASP A 44 5.66 -5.54 24.52
CA ASP A 44 5.79 -4.74 25.74
C ASP A 44 4.54 -4.89 26.60
N PRO A 45 4.63 -4.86 27.94
CA PRO A 45 3.48 -5.02 28.81
C PRO A 45 2.38 -3.99 28.50
N VAL A 46 1.26 -4.46 27.96
CA VAL A 46 0.11 -3.63 27.62
C VAL A 46 -1.06 -4.00 28.52
N GLN A 47 -1.74 -2.98 29.04
CA GLN A 47 -2.99 -3.18 29.77
C GLN A 47 -4.15 -3.36 28.79
N SER A 48 -4.85 -4.48 28.91
CA SER A 48 -6.09 -4.74 28.18
C SER A 48 -7.22 -3.89 28.76
N MET A 49 -7.95 -3.20 27.90
CA MET A 49 -9.12 -2.39 28.29
C MET A 49 -10.40 -3.23 28.45
N ALA A 50 -10.37 -4.50 28.02
CA ALA A 50 -11.51 -5.41 28.15
C ALA A 50 -11.62 -6.00 29.57
N ASP A 51 -10.48 -6.26 30.24
CA ASP A 51 -10.40 -6.92 31.55
C ASP A 51 -9.47 -6.21 32.56
N GLY A 52 -8.76 -5.15 32.15
CA GLY A 52 -7.89 -4.34 33.01
C GLY A 52 -6.53 -4.97 33.36
N LYS A 53 -6.21 -6.15 32.82
CA LYS A 53 -4.97 -6.87 33.15
C LYS A 53 -3.82 -6.54 32.19
N PHE A 54 -2.59 -6.68 32.66
CA PHE A 54 -1.39 -6.51 31.84
C PHE A 54 -0.99 -7.83 31.16
N TYR A 55 -0.66 -7.75 29.88
CA TYR A 55 -0.23 -8.88 29.06
C TYR A 55 1.08 -8.57 28.34
N SER A 56 1.96 -9.57 28.29
CA SER A 56 3.22 -9.56 27.51
C SER A 56 3.17 -10.48 26.29
N SER A 57 2.05 -11.18 26.07
CA SER A 57 1.78 -12.05 24.92
C SER A 57 0.65 -11.46 24.10
N LYS A 58 0.87 -11.30 22.79
CA LYS A 58 -0.13 -10.79 21.85
C LYS A 58 -1.30 -11.74 21.71
N GLN A 59 -1.04 -13.05 21.69
CA GLN A 59 -2.08 -14.07 21.67
C GLN A 59 -2.97 -14.01 22.93
N ALA A 60 -2.36 -13.86 24.11
CA ALA A 60 -3.10 -13.75 25.36
C ALA A 60 -3.98 -12.49 25.41
N LEU A 61 -3.43 -11.34 24.98
CA LEU A 61 -4.17 -10.10 24.82
C LEU A 61 -5.36 -10.27 23.86
N ARG A 62 -5.15 -10.89 22.69
CA ARG A 62 -6.21 -11.14 21.69
C ARG A 62 -7.34 -12.01 22.18
N ARG A 63 -7.05 -12.92 23.10
CA ARG A 63 -8.08 -13.76 23.71
C ARG A 63 -9.08 -12.91 24.48
N THR A 64 -8.66 -11.81 25.10
CA THR A 64 -9.57 -10.90 25.83
C THR A 64 -10.52 -10.15 24.89
N TYR A 65 -10.24 -10.07 23.60
CA TYR A 65 -11.14 -9.42 22.64
C TYR A 65 -12.33 -10.29 22.24
N ARG A 66 -12.27 -11.60 22.50
CA ARG A 66 -13.40 -12.49 22.25
C ARG A 66 -14.42 -12.43 23.38
N ALA A 67 -15.68 -12.71 23.04
CA ALA A 67 -16.78 -12.71 24.01
C ALA A 67 -16.59 -13.71 25.16
N ASP A 68 -15.90 -14.83 24.93
CA ASP A 68 -15.58 -15.83 25.97
C ASP A 68 -14.39 -15.43 26.86
N GLY A 69 -13.59 -14.47 26.41
CA GLY A 69 -12.33 -14.07 27.05
C GLY A 69 -12.41 -12.77 27.86
N ASN A 70 -13.54 -12.06 27.84
CA ASN A 70 -13.74 -10.84 28.63
C ASN A 70 -14.96 -10.88 29.54
N PRO A 71 -14.94 -10.11 30.65
CA PRO A 71 -16.06 -10.01 31.58
C PRO A 71 -17.31 -9.37 30.96
N GLN A 72 -17.17 -8.68 29.82
CA GLN A 72 -18.24 -7.96 29.16
C GLN A 72 -19.08 -8.85 28.24
N GLY A 73 -18.59 -10.06 27.90
CA GLY A 73 -19.28 -10.98 26.99
C GLY A 73 -19.41 -10.45 25.57
N LYS A 74 -18.56 -9.50 25.16
CA LYS A 74 -18.66 -8.82 23.86
C LYS A 74 -17.45 -9.12 23.00
N GLU A 75 -17.64 -9.16 21.69
CA GLU A 75 -16.55 -9.31 20.74
C GLU A 75 -16.02 -7.92 20.34
N PHE A 76 -14.71 -7.72 20.49
CA PHE A 76 -14.00 -6.52 20.13
C PHE A 76 -13.17 -6.77 18.87
N ILE A 77 -13.14 -5.78 17.98
CA ILE A 77 -12.37 -5.83 16.73
C ILE A 77 -11.12 -4.96 16.91
N GLU A 78 -9.94 -5.54 16.66
CA GLU A 78 -8.68 -4.79 16.62
C GLU A 78 -8.69 -3.85 15.41
N VAL A 79 -8.68 -2.54 15.66
CA VAL A 79 -8.54 -1.51 14.62
C VAL A 79 -7.08 -1.08 14.54
N GLY A 80 -6.53 -0.96 13.33
CA GLY A 80 -5.16 -0.42 13.14
C GLY A 80 -4.35 -1.03 12.00
N ASN A 81 -4.75 -2.18 11.47
CA ASN A 81 -4.17 -2.76 10.25
C ASN A 81 -5.13 -2.76 9.05
N ASP A 82 -6.22 -2.01 9.16
CA ASP A 82 -7.09 -1.80 8.01
C ASP A 82 -6.32 -1.00 6.98
N GLN A 83 -6.10 -1.58 5.79
CA GLN A 83 -5.74 -0.76 4.65
C GLN A 83 -6.85 0.25 4.50
N LYS A 84 -6.54 1.53 4.78
CA LYS A 84 -7.47 2.62 4.45
C LYS A 84 -7.93 2.36 3.02
N PRO A 85 -9.25 2.32 2.74
CA PRO A 85 -9.72 2.30 1.36
C PRO A 85 -8.94 3.36 0.62
N HIS A 86 -8.43 3.04 -0.57
CA HIS A 86 -7.71 4.01 -1.37
C HIS A 86 -8.68 5.16 -1.70
N GLU A 87 -8.74 6.15 -0.82
CA GLU A 87 -9.52 7.36 -1.00
C GLU A 87 -8.99 7.99 -2.27
N GLN A 88 -9.77 7.92 -3.33
CA GLN A 88 -9.50 8.68 -4.54
C GLN A 88 -9.46 10.14 -4.08
N LYS A 89 -8.25 10.75 -4.07
CA LYS A 89 -8.01 12.13 -3.61
C LYS A 89 -8.91 13.19 -4.29
N ARG A 90 -9.62 12.79 -5.35
CA ARG A 90 -10.70 13.51 -5.98
C ARG A 90 -11.93 12.62 -5.77
N GLY A 91 -12.72 12.87 -4.72
CA GLY A 91 -13.90 12.04 -4.41
C GLY A 91 -14.74 11.81 -5.67
N SER A 92 -15.30 10.60 -5.83
CA SER A 92 -16.03 10.03 -6.99
C SER A 92 -16.39 11.00 -8.14
N TYR A 93 -15.39 11.61 -8.78
CA TYR A 93 -15.64 12.61 -9.81
C TYR A 93 -15.95 11.86 -11.10
N VAL A 94 -17.23 11.60 -11.30
CA VAL A 94 -17.74 11.07 -12.56
C VAL A 94 -17.96 12.25 -13.50
N ARG A 95 -17.21 12.28 -14.61
CA ARG A 95 -17.35 13.29 -15.66
C ARG A 95 -18.80 13.29 -16.17
N ASN A 96 -19.48 14.43 -16.11
CA ASN A 96 -20.78 14.61 -16.77
C ASN A 96 -20.54 14.88 -18.28
N PRO A 97 -20.97 13.98 -19.19
CA PRO A 97 -20.70 14.11 -20.61
C PRO A 97 -21.49 15.25 -21.28
N GLU A 98 -22.67 15.59 -20.79
CA GLU A 98 -23.51 16.67 -21.34
C GLU A 98 -22.88 18.02 -21.04
N LYS A 99 -22.57 18.29 -19.77
CA LYS A 99 -21.89 19.54 -19.37
C LYS A 99 -20.54 19.71 -20.07
N SER A 100 -19.83 18.61 -20.33
CA SER A 100 -18.58 18.66 -21.09
C SER A 100 -18.82 19.13 -22.53
N ARG A 101 -19.88 18.65 -23.18
CA ARG A 101 -20.23 19.01 -24.56
C ARG A 101 -20.68 20.47 -24.62
N ASP A 102 -21.54 20.90 -23.71
CA ASP A 102 -22.03 22.28 -23.65
C ASP A 102 -20.89 23.28 -23.48
N VAL A 103 -19.91 22.96 -22.62
CA VAL A 103 -18.72 23.80 -22.41
C VAL A 103 -17.85 23.85 -23.67
N ILE A 104 -17.66 22.72 -24.35
CA ILE A 104 -16.89 22.64 -25.59
C ILE A 104 -17.59 23.44 -26.70
N GLU A 105 -18.90 23.27 -26.86
CA GLU A 105 -19.71 24.00 -27.85
C GLU A 105 -19.68 25.51 -27.60
N LYS A 106 -19.86 25.93 -26.34
CA LYS A 106 -19.75 27.34 -25.95
C LYS A 106 -18.36 27.91 -26.24
N ALA A 107 -17.30 27.14 -25.98
CA ALA A 107 -15.93 27.55 -26.25
C ALA A 107 -15.68 27.67 -27.76
N MET A 108 -16.13 26.70 -28.57
CA MET A 108 -16.03 26.77 -30.03
C MET A 108 -16.79 27.98 -30.58
N ALA A 109 -18.01 28.21 -30.11
CA ALA A 109 -18.80 29.36 -30.54
C ALA A 109 -18.16 30.71 -30.14
N ALA A 110 -17.44 30.78 -29.00
CA ALA A 110 -16.70 31.99 -28.61
C ALA A 110 -15.48 32.23 -29.50
N VAL A 111 -14.78 31.16 -29.90
CA VAL A 111 -13.68 31.24 -30.87
C VAL A 111 -14.19 31.70 -32.23
N ASP A 112 -15.32 31.14 -32.70
CA ASP A 112 -15.93 31.52 -33.98
C ASP A 112 -16.42 32.99 -33.98
N ARG A 113 -16.87 33.50 -32.83
CA ARG A 113 -17.20 34.92 -32.64
C ARG A 113 -15.98 35.84 -32.52
N GLY A 114 -14.76 35.28 -32.53
CA GLY A 114 -13.51 36.04 -32.43
C GLY A 114 -13.18 36.53 -31.02
N GLU A 115 -13.91 36.07 -30.00
CA GLU A 115 -13.75 36.51 -28.59
C GLU A 115 -12.46 35.97 -27.94
N GLY A 116 -11.77 35.03 -28.59
CA GLY A 116 -10.54 34.39 -28.10
C GLY A 116 -9.21 35.01 -28.59
N MET A 117 -9.25 36.09 -29.40
CA MET A 117 -8.04 36.79 -29.88
C MET A 117 -7.90 38.17 -29.22
N GLN A 118 -7.77 38.21 -27.90
CA GLN A 118 -7.10 39.33 -27.24
C GLN A 118 -6.07 38.76 -26.26
N ALA A 119 -4.81 38.95 -26.63
CA ALA A 119 -3.66 38.83 -25.73
C ALA A 119 -3.55 40.09 -24.87
#